data_AF-A0AAD6KS00-F1
#
_entry.id   AF-A0AAD6KS00-F1
#
_cell.length_a   1.000
_cell.length_b   1.000
_cell.length_c   1.000
_cell.angle_alpha   90.00
_cell.angle_beta   90.00
_cell.angle_gamma   90.00
#
_symmetry.space_group_name_H-M   'P 1'
#
loop_
_entity.id
_entity.type
_entity.pdbx_description
1 polymer ?
#
loop_
_entity_poly.entity_id
_entity_poly.type
_entity_poly.pdbx_seq_one_letter_code
_entity_poly.pdbx_strand_id
1 'polypeptide(L)'
;MTEFVRNISPPPGAVATVSDASPIHYMVKIELFSLLAKSAVETFESGIFEAGGYKWKLVLYPNGNKSRNVKDYISLYLAMVDTSSLPPGWEVNVIFRLFLLDQITDSYLVIQAGKERSFHGLKLECGFDHFIQLSTFNDARHGFLLGDTCVLGAEVYVCGERSRGKGEVLSMAKEPPTGKYTWKIVNFSKLDEKPEESPLFRTGDHQWYGYFII
;
A
#
# COMPACT_ATOMS: atom_id res chain seq x y z
N MET A 1 -8.02 -2.86 -35.78
CA MET A 1 -8.64 -2.04 -34.72
C MET A 1 -9.94 -2.74 -34.32
N THR A 2 -9.94 -3.55 -33.26
CA THR A 2 -11.14 -4.27 -32.82
C THR A 2 -12.01 -3.32 -32.00
N GLU A 3 -13.28 -3.13 -32.42
CA GLU A 3 -14.27 -2.26 -31.77
C GLU A 3 -14.55 -2.60 -30.30
N PHE A 4 -14.09 -3.77 -29.83
CA PHE A 4 -14.41 -4.31 -28.52
C PHE A 4 -13.79 -3.53 -27.35
N VAL A 5 -12.53 -3.09 -27.45
CA VAL A 5 -11.87 -2.41 -26.31
C VAL A 5 -12.54 -1.06 -26.00
N ARG A 6 -13.22 -0.45 -26.99
CA ARG A 6 -14.06 0.74 -26.80
C ARG A 6 -15.31 0.49 -25.93
N ASN A 7 -15.73 -0.77 -25.76
CA ASN A 7 -16.93 -1.15 -25.04
C ASN A 7 -16.66 -1.65 -23.61
N ILE A 8 -15.40 -1.67 -23.16
CA ILE A 8 -15.08 -1.98 -21.76
C ILE A 8 -15.47 -0.78 -20.91
N SER A 9 -16.50 -0.96 -20.07
CA SER A 9 -16.90 0.07 -19.11
C SER A 9 -15.76 0.30 -18.10
N PRO A 10 -15.26 1.53 -17.95
CA PRO A 10 -14.23 1.82 -16.98
C PRO A 10 -14.76 1.61 -15.55
N PRO A 11 -13.85 1.33 -14.58
CA PRO A 11 -14.19 1.38 -13.17
C PRO A 11 -14.77 2.75 -12.78
N PRO A 12 -15.63 2.82 -11.74
CA PRO A 12 -16.18 4.09 -11.26
C PRO A 12 -15.10 5.14 -10.97
N GLY A 13 -15.23 6.32 -11.58
CA GLY A 13 -14.26 7.42 -11.42
C GLY A 13 -12.93 7.21 -12.14
N ALA A 14 -12.88 6.28 -13.10
CA ALA A 14 -11.75 6.05 -13.98
C ALA A 14 -12.11 6.37 -15.44
N VAL A 15 -11.08 6.51 -16.27
CA VAL A 15 -11.22 6.64 -17.73
C VAL A 15 -10.48 5.47 -18.37
N ALA A 16 -11.16 4.75 -19.27
CA ALA A 16 -10.56 3.69 -20.07
C ALA A 16 -10.21 4.23 -21.46
N THR A 17 -9.01 3.94 -21.93
CA THR A 17 -8.52 4.30 -23.27
C THR A 17 -7.70 3.15 -23.86
N VAL A 18 -7.37 3.25 -25.15
CA VAL A 18 -6.45 2.34 -25.82
C VAL A 18 -5.20 3.10 -26.20
N SER A 19 -4.04 2.47 -26.02
CA SER A 19 -2.74 3.04 -26.36
C SER A 19 -1.88 1.99 -27.06
N ASP A 20 -1.24 2.34 -28.16
CA ASP A 20 -0.19 1.52 -28.78
C ASP A 20 1.18 1.75 -28.11
N ALA A 21 1.29 2.80 -27.28
CA ALA A 21 2.49 3.08 -26.52
C ALA A 21 2.56 2.20 -25.26
N SER A 22 3.73 1.63 -25.03
CA SER A 22 4.08 0.86 -23.84
C SER A 22 4.20 1.76 -22.60
N PRO A 23 3.83 1.27 -21.39
CA PRO A 23 3.97 2.03 -20.15
C PRO A 23 5.44 2.42 -19.88
N ILE A 24 5.66 3.69 -19.53
CA ILE A 24 7.03 4.22 -19.38
C ILE A 24 7.74 3.79 -18.09
N HIS A 25 7.02 3.53 -16.99
CA HIS A 25 7.65 3.36 -15.68
C HIS A 25 7.84 1.89 -15.30
N TYR A 26 6.86 1.04 -15.58
CA TYR A 26 6.94 -0.36 -15.16
C TYR A 26 6.07 -1.28 -16.00
N MET A 27 6.58 -2.50 -16.17
CA MET A 27 5.86 -3.61 -16.79
C MET A 27 6.22 -4.91 -16.07
N VAL A 28 5.23 -5.77 -15.92
CA VAL A 28 5.39 -7.13 -15.41
C VAL A 28 4.65 -8.11 -16.29
N LYS A 29 5.38 -9.14 -16.73
CA LYS A 29 4.82 -10.32 -17.40
C LYS A 29 4.57 -11.38 -16.35
N ILE A 30 3.35 -11.89 -16.29
CA ILE A 30 2.96 -12.99 -15.41
C ILE A 30 2.75 -14.21 -16.28
N GLU A 31 3.57 -15.23 -16.07
CA GLU A 31 3.45 -16.54 -16.72
C GLU A 31 2.72 -17.51 -15.79
N LEU A 32 2.04 -18.49 -16.37
CA LEU A 32 1.24 -19.48 -15.64
C LEU A 32 0.18 -18.83 -14.73
N PHE A 33 -0.52 -17.80 -15.23
CA PHE A 33 -1.49 -17.01 -14.48
C PHE A 33 -2.56 -17.86 -13.80
N SER A 34 -3.00 -18.93 -14.45
CA SER A 34 -3.99 -19.86 -13.92
C SER A 34 -3.55 -20.54 -12.61
N LEU A 35 -2.25 -20.74 -12.40
CA LEU A 35 -1.71 -21.25 -11.13
C LEU A 35 -1.81 -20.19 -10.04
N LEU A 36 -1.49 -18.94 -10.35
CA LEU A 36 -1.64 -17.82 -9.43
C LEU A 36 -3.11 -17.70 -8.98
N ALA A 37 -4.05 -17.75 -9.93
CA ALA A 37 -5.47 -17.67 -9.66
C ALA A 37 -6.03 -18.87 -8.87
N LYS A 38 -5.40 -20.05 -8.92
CA LYS A 38 -5.81 -21.23 -8.15
C LYS A 38 -5.07 -21.38 -6.83
N SER A 39 -4.00 -20.64 -6.62
CA SER A 39 -3.17 -20.75 -5.42
C SER A 39 -3.93 -20.27 -4.18
N ALA A 40 -3.45 -20.68 -3.00
CA ALA A 40 -3.94 -20.14 -1.73
C ALA A 40 -3.52 -18.67 -1.51
N VAL A 41 -2.62 -18.15 -2.34
CA VAL A 41 -2.17 -16.76 -2.24
C VAL A 41 -3.25 -15.87 -2.85
N GLU A 42 -3.80 -14.97 -2.03
CA GLU A 42 -4.88 -14.09 -2.47
C GLU A 42 -4.41 -12.97 -3.42
N THR A 43 -3.11 -12.65 -3.37
CA THR A 43 -2.50 -11.55 -4.10
C THR A 43 -1.18 -11.92 -4.76
N PHE A 44 -0.84 -11.20 -5.81
CA PHE A 44 0.50 -11.12 -6.35
C PHE A 44 1.03 -9.70 -6.18
N GLU A 45 2.25 -9.58 -5.68
CA GLU A 45 2.96 -8.31 -5.61
C GLU A 45 4.09 -8.32 -6.65
N SER A 46 4.20 -7.24 -7.41
CA SER A 46 5.28 -7.09 -8.39
C SER A 46 6.61 -6.72 -7.73
N GLY A 47 7.67 -6.68 -8.54
CA GLY A 47 8.89 -5.97 -8.18
C GLY A 47 8.64 -4.47 -7.93
N ILE A 48 9.58 -3.85 -7.22
CA ILE A 48 9.55 -2.41 -6.90
C ILE A 48 10.09 -1.62 -8.09
N PHE A 49 9.46 -0.48 -8.39
CA PHE A 49 9.91 0.47 -9.40
C PHE A 49 9.82 1.91 -8.90
N GLU A 50 10.60 2.79 -9.53
CA GLU A 50 10.69 4.20 -9.14
C GLU A 50 9.99 5.08 -10.16
N ALA A 51 9.17 6.02 -9.66
CA ALA A 51 8.50 7.02 -10.48
C ALA A 51 8.19 8.26 -9.62
N GLY A 52 8.49 9.45 -10.16
CA GLY A 52 8.26 10.72 -9.46
C GLY A 52 9.00 10.86 -8.12
N GLY A 53 10.14 10.19 -7.94
CA GLY A 53 10.92 10.23 -6.70
C GLY A 53 10.46 9.28 -5.59
N TYR A 54 9.44 8.46 -5.86
CA TYR A 54 8.90 7.47 -4.92
C TYR A 54 9.02 6.06 -5.47
N LYS A 55 8.98 5.09 -4.56
CA LYS A 55 8.99 3.67 -4.86
C LYS A 55 7.58 3.09 -4.81
N TRP A 56 7.29 2.27 -5.80
CA TRP A 56 5.96 1.71 -6.04
C TRP A 56 6.05 0.23 -6.34
N LYS A 57 4.94 -0.48 -6.14
CA LYS A 57 4.71 -1.82 -6.66
C LYS A 57 3.27 -1.97 -7.12
N LEU A 58 3.00 -2.95 -7.98
CA LEU A 58 1.66 -3.39 -8.31
C LEU A 58 1.21 -4.50 -7.35
N VAL A 59 -0.04 -4.41 -6.91
CA VAL A 59 -0.71 -5.45 -6.11
C VAL A 59 -1.92 -5.93 -6.89
N LEU A 60 -1.86 -7.18 -7.32
CA LEU A 60 -2.86 -7.84 -8.15
C LEU A 60 -3.66 -8.82 -7.29
N TYR A 61 -4.99 -8.78 -7.42
CA TYR A 61 -5.90 -9.79 -6.87
C TYR A 61 -6.53 -10.54 -8.06
N PRO A 62 -6.03 -11.74 -8.41
CA PRO A 62 -6.48 -12.47 -9.59
C PRO A 62 -7.97 -12.84 -9.58
N ASN A 63 -8.55 -13.04 -8.39
CA ASN A 63 -9.98 -13.39 -8.23
C ASN A 63 -10.77 -12.30 -7.49
N GLY A 64 -10.26 -11.07 -7.52
CA GLY A 64 -10.87 -9.92 -6.86
C GLY A 64 -10.46 -9.76 -5.41
N ASN A 65 -10.48 -8.52 -4.93
CA ASN A 65 -10.16 -8.19 -3.55
C ASN A 65 -11.30 -8.58 -2.60
N LYS A 66 -11.16 -9.75 -1.95
CA LYS A 66 -12.16 -10.30 -1.01
C LYS A 66 -12.41 -9.37 0.19
N SER A 67 -11.38 -8.68 0.69
CA SER A 67 -11.54 -7.74 1.81
C SER A 67 -12.48 -6.57 1.48
N ARG A 68 -12.71 -6.32 0.18
CA ARG A 68 -13.61 -5.30 -0.34
C ARG A 68 -14.88 -5.88 -0.98
N ASN A 69 -15.15 -7.16 -0.73
CA ASN A 69 -16.28 -7.92 -1.27
C ASN A 69 -16.35 -7.95 -2.81
N VAL A 70 -15.21 -7.87 -3.49
CA VAL A 70 -15.14 -7.97 -4.95
C VAL A 70 -15.08 -9.44 -5.35
N LYS A 71 -15.91 -9.81 -6.34
CA LYS A 71 -15.95 -11.15 -6.97
C LYS A 71 -16.09 -10.97 -8.47
N ASP A 72 -15.67 -11.94 -9.27
CA ASP A 72 -15.82 -11.97 -10.74
C ASP A 72 -15.01 -10.92 -11.53
N TYR A 73 -14.13 -10.18 -10.86
CA TYR A 73 -13.22 -9.21 -11.46
C TYR A 73 -11.81 -9.47 -10.98
N ILE A 74 -10.84 -9.11 -11.80
CA ILE A 74 -9.46 -8.87 -11.34
C ILE A 74 -9.44 -7.48 -10.70
N SER A 75 -8.81 -7.35 -9.53
CA SER A 75 -8.50 -6.06 -8.93
C SER A 75 -7.01 -5.76 -9.07
N LEU A 76 -6.66 -4.52 -9.36
CA LEU A 76 -5.27 -4.09 -9.51
C LEU A 76 -5.04 -2.76 -8.81
N TYR A 77 -3.98 -2.71 -8.01
CA TYR A 77 -3.63 -1.55 -7.20
C TYR A 77 -2.18 -1.14 -7.40
N LEU A 78 -1.94 0.15 -7.18
CA LEU A 78 -0.64 0.75 -7.01
C LEU A 78 -0.42 0.93 -5.50
N ALA A 79 0.70 0.42 -4.99
CA ALA A 79 1.09 0.56 -3.60
C ALA A 79 2.43 1.30 -3.49
N MET A 80 2.49 2.30 -2.60
CA MET A 80 3.73 2.98 -2.24
C MET A 80 4.51 2.13 -1.22
N VAL A 81 5.82 2.06 -1.38
CA VAL A 81 6.73 1.31 -0.47
C VAL A 81 7.82 2.23 0.09
N ASP A 82 8.58 1.73 1.07
CA ASP A 82 9.66 2.46 1.74
C ASP A 82 9.26 3.81 2.35
N THR A 83 8.03 3.91 2.88
CA THR A 83 7.48 5.18 3.42
C THR A 83 7.94 5.52 4.83
N SER A 84 8.80 4.70 5.45
CA SER A 84 9.29 4.89 6.81
C SER A 84 10.23 6.10 6.94
N SER A 85 10.86 6.51 5.84
CA SER A 85 11.72 7.69 5.78
C SER A 85 10.94 9.00 5.56
N LEU A 86 9.65 8.92 5.24
CA LEU A 86 8.84 10.11 4.97
C LEU A 86 8.45 10.82 6.27
N PRO A 87 8.41 12.17 6.27
CA PRO A 87 8.11 12.94 7.47
C PRO A 87 6.69 12.67 7.97
N PRO A 88 6.41 12.76 9.27
CA PRO A 88 5.04 12.64 9.79
C PRO A 88 4.06 13.58 9.07
N GLY A 89 2.88 13.06 8.73
CA GLY A 89 1.85 13.84 8.03
C GLY A 89 2.13 14.06 6.54
N TRP A 90 3.05 13.31 5.93
CA TRP A 90 3.27 13.32 4.48
C TRP A 90 2.01 12.94 3.71
N GLU A 91 1.83 13.57 2.56
CA GLU A 91 0.77 13.30 1.60
C GLU A 91 1.31 13.51 0.18
N VAL A 92 1.21 12.48 -0.66
CA VAL A 92 1.66 12.50 -2.07
C VAL A 92 0.44 12.31 -2.95
N ASN A 93 0.16 13.31 -3.80
CA ASN A 93 -0.92 13.27 -4.77
C ASN A 93 -0.39 12.83 -6.12
N VAL A 94 -1.00 11.78 -6.69
CA VAL A 94 -0.58 11.22 -7.97
C VAL A 94 -1.75 11.03 -8.92
N ILE A 95 -1.48 11.14 -10.21
CA ILE A 95 -2.29 10.53 -11.26
C ILE A 95 -1.52 9.31 -11.73
N PHE A 96 -2.19 8.16 -11.78
CA PHE A 96 -1.59 6.94 -12.31
C PHE A 96 -2.45 6.32 -13.40
N ARG A 97 -1.77 5.57 -14.26
CA ARG A 97 -2.36 4.76 -15.33
C ARG A 97 -1.93 3.32 -15.12
N LEU A 98 -2.88 2.40 -15.25
CA LEU A 98 -2.62 0.96 -15.21
C LEU A 98 -2.93 0.37 -16.58
N PHE A 99 -2.05 -0.50 -17.04
CA PHE A 99 -2.03 -1.02 -18.40
C PHE A 99 -2.27 -2.53 -18.36
N LEU A 100 -3.03 -3.02 -19.34
CA LEU A 100 -3.21 -4.44 -19.62
C LEU A 100 -3.02 -4.65 -21.13
N LEU A 101 -2.04 -5.47 -21.51
CA LEU A 101 -1.70 -5.72 -22.90
C LEU A 101 -2.72 -6.65 -23.56
N ASP A 102 -3.32 -6.22 -24.67
CA ASP A 102 -3.93 -7.08 -25.66
C ASP A 102 -2.81 -7.62 -26.58
N GLN A 103 -2.44 -8.88 -26.36
CA GLN A 103 -1.34 -9.54 -27.06
C GLN A 103 -1.69 -9.93 -28.51
N ILE A 104 -2.94 -9.79 -28.95
CA ILE A 104 -3.36 -10.03 -30.35
C ILE A 104 -3.14 -8.78 -31.17
N THR A 105 -3.54 -7.62 -30.63
CA THR A 105 -3.46 -6.34 -31.34
C THR A 105 -2.20 -5.56 -31.07
N ASP A 106 -1.37 -6.01 -30.12
CA ASP A 106 -0.18 -5.32 -29.62
C ASP A 106 -0.51 -3.89 -29.15
N SER A 107 -1.63 -3.77 -28.44
CA SER A 107 -2.12 -2.51 -27.88
C SER A 107 -2.52 -2.70 -26.41
N TYR A 108 -2.62 -1.61 -25.68
CA TYR A 108 -2.90 -1.63 -24.24
C TYR A 108 -4.29 -1.07 -23.94
N LEU A 109 -5.05 -1.80 -23.13
CA LEU A 109 -6.12 -1.20 -22.33
C LEU A 109 -5.48 -0.37 -21.23
N VAL A 110 -5.77 0.92 -21.20
CA VAL A 110 -5.25 1.86 -20.21
C VAL A 110 -6.38 2.37 -19.34
N ILE A 111 -6.30 2.07 -18.05
CA ILE A 111 -7.23 2.60 -17.03
C ILE A 111 -6.52 3.69 -16.24
N GLN A 112 -6.98 4.91 -16.38
CA GLN A 112 -6.46 6.08 -15.68
C GLN A 112 -7.42 6.50 -14.55
N ALA A 113 -6.86 6.92 -13.41
CA ALA A 113 -7.67 7.60 -12.40
C ALA A 113 -8.22 8.93 -12.94
N GLY A 114 -9.54 9.16 -12.82
CA GLY A 114 -10.18 10.38 -13.32
C GLY A 114 -9.89 11.64 -12.50
N LYS A 115 -9.29 11.47 -11.31
CA LYS A 115 -8.82 12.54 -10.41
C LYS A 115 -7.53 12.10 -9.74
N GLU A 116 -6.77 13.07 -9.23
CA GLU A 116 -5.63 12.83 -8.36
C GLU A 116 -6.02 11.91 -7.18
N ARG A 117 -5.12 10.99 -6.86
CA ARG A 117 -5.24 10.07 -5.74
C ARG A 117 -4.17 10.42 -4.72
N SER A 118 -4.61 10.66 -3.50
CA SER A 118 -3.75 10.94 -2.36
C SER A 118 -3.29 9.64 -1.70
N PHE A 119 -1.99 9.55 -1.48
CA PHE A 119 -1.29 8.54 -0.67
C PHE A 119 -0.74 9.23 0.58
N HIS A 120 -0.88 8.56 1.74
CA HIS A 120 -0.42 9.06 3.04
C HIS A 120 -0.25 7.90 4.01
N GLY A 121 0.26 8.13 5.22
CA GLY A 121 0.60 7.06 6.17
C GLY A 121 -0.53 6.10 6.57
N LEU A 122 -1.81 6.43 6.30
CA LEU A 122 -2.97 5.57 6.53
C LEU A 122 -3.51 4.92 5.25
N LYS A 123 -3.03 5.35 4.09
CA LYS A 123 -3.47 4.90 2.77
C LYS A 123 -2.28 4.82 1.83
N LEU A 124 -1.62 3.67 1.87
CA LEU A 124 -0.44 3.36 1.05
C LEU A 124 -0.80 2.70 -0.28
N GLU A 125 -2.07 2.32 -0.46
CA GLU A 125 -2.53 1.61 -1.65
C GLU A 125 -3.76 2.31 -2.25
N CYS A 126 -3.78 2.40 -3.58
CA CYS A 126 -4.93 2.89 -4.34
C CYS A 126 -4.98 2.21 -5.71
N GLY A 127 -6.19 1.92 -6.20
CA GLY A 127 -6.34 1.15 -7.43
C GLY A 127 -7.79 1.02 -7.85
N PHE A 128 -8.07 -0.04 -8.60
CA PHE A 128 -9.38 -0.35 -9.13
C PHE A 128 -9.82 -1.74 -8.67
N ASP A 129 -10.85 -1.74 -7.83
CA ASP A 129 -11.52 -2.95 -7.34
C ASP A 129 -12.05 -3.78 -8.53
N HIS A 130 -12.61 -3.12 -9.55
CA HIS A 130 -13.20 -3.73 -10.74
C HIS A 130 -12.36 -3.45 -12.00
N PHE A 131 -11.06 -3.76 -11.98
CA PHE A 131 -10.12 -3.40 -13.06
C PHE A 131 -10.50 -4.01 -14.41
N ILE A 132 -10.77 -5.31 -14.45
CA ILE A 132 -11.27 -6.03 -15.64
C ILE A 132 -12.14 -7.21 -15.17
N GLN A 133 -13.26 -7.46 -15.87
CA GLN A 133 -14.09 -8.65 -15.61
C GLN A 133 -13.30 -9.92 -15.92
N LEU A 134 -13.44 -10.96 -15.09
CA LEU A 134 -12.79 -12.24 -15.31
C LEU A 134 -13.23 -12.90 -16.63
N SER A 135 -14.51 -12.78 -16.99
CA SER A 135 -15.03 -13.28 -18.27
C SER A 135 -14.32 -12.62 -19.46
N THR A 136 -14.16 -11.29 -19.43
CA THR A 136 -13.45 -10.54 -20.47
C THR A 136 -11.95 -10.85 -20.47
N PHE A 137 -11.32 -10.96 -19.30
CA PHE A 137 -9.90 -11.26 -19.21
C PHE A 137 -9.55 -12.65 -19.75
N ASN A 138 -10.37 -13.66 -19.44
CA ASN A 138 -10.14 -15.05 -19.84
C ASN A 138 -10.63 -15.39 -21.26
N ASP A 139 -11.38 -14.49 -21.91
CA ASP A 139 -11.79 -14.70 -23.29
C ASP A 139 -10.62 -14.43 -24.24
N ALA A 140 -10.12 -15.51 -24.85
CA ALA A 140 -8.98 -15.49 -25.75
C ALA A 140 -9.16 -14.51 -26.93
N ARG A 141 -10.39 -14.13 -27.30
CA ARG A 141 -10.66 -13.16 -28.36
C ARG A 141 -10.20 -11.74 -28.01
N HIS A 142 -9.97 -11.45 -26.74
CA HIS A 142 -9.53 -10.14 -26.25
C HIS A 142 -8.02 -10.06 -26.03
N GLY A 143 -7.29 -11.17 -26.14
CA GLY A 143 -5.82 -11.18 -26.10
C GLY A 143 -5.17 -10.84 -24.76
N PHE A 144 -5.94 -10.59 -23.70
CA PHE A 144 -5.41 -10.22 -22.39
C PHE A 144 -4.69 -11.38 -21.67
N LEU A 145 -5.21 -12.60 -21.84
CA LEU A 145 -4.59 -13.84 -21.37
C LEU A 145 -4.37 -14.78 -22.56
N LEU A 146 -3.12 -14.90 -23.02
CA LEU A 146 -2.72 -15.81 -24.10
C LEU A 146 -1.61 -16.73 -23.62
N GLY A 147 -1.73 -18.03 -23.89
CA GLY A 147 -0.72 -19.01 -23.44
C GLY A 147 -0.50 -19.00 -21.93
N ASP A 148 -1.57 -18.80 -21.16
CA ASP A 148 -1.55 -18.63 -19.70
C ASP A 148 -0.63 -17.49 -19.21
N THR A 149 -0.45 -16.49 -20.06
CA THR A 149 0.43 -15.34 -19.81
C THR A 149 -0.35 -14.04 -19.97
N CYS A 150 -0.14 -13.10 -19.05
CA CYS A 150 -0.64 -11.73 -19.19
C CYS A 150 0.48 -10.72 -18.89
N VAL A 151 0.31 -9.49 -19.37
CA VAL A 151 1.26 -8.40 -19.16
C VAL A 151 0.53 -7.18 -18.61
N LEU A 152 1.00 -6.71 -17.47
CA LEU A 152 0.50 -5.53 -16.78
C LEU A 152 1.57 -4.43 -16.79
N GLY A 153 1.14 -3.18 -16.66
CA GLY A 153 2.09 -2.09 -16.45
C GLY A 153 1.49 -0.90 -15.74
N ALA A 154 2.37 0.06 -15.45
CA ALA A 154 2.03 1.23 -14.66
C ALA A 154 2.76 2.48 -15.14
N GLU A 155 2.07 3.60 -15.02
CA GLU A 155 2.69 4.92 -15.02
C GLU A 155 2.20 5.73 -13.83
N VAL A 156 3.11 6.45 -13.18
CA VAL A 156 2.80 7.27 -12.02
C VAL A 156 3.35 8.67 -12.23
N TYR A 157 2.48 9.66 -12.08
CA TYR A 157 2.79 11.07 -12.23
C TYR A 157 2.48 11.76 -10.90
N VAL A 158 3.51 12.28 -10.23
CA VAL A 158 3.34 13.03 -8.98
C VAL A 158 2.88 14.44 -9.32
N CYS A 159 1.70 14.81 -8.83
CA CYS A 159 1.07 16.10 -9.09
C CYS A 159 1.34 17.12 -7.98
N GLY A 160 1.62 16.65 -6.76
CA GLY A 160 1.99 17.52 -5.67
C GLY A 160 2.23 16.79 -4.35
N GLU A 161 3.03 17.41 -3.51
CA GLU A 161 3.40 16.93 -2.18
C GLU A 161 2.90 17.90 -1.13
N ARG A 162 2.33 17.38 -0.04
CA ARG A 162 1.91 18.18 1.11
C ARG A 162 2.46 17.56 2.38
N SER A 163 3.04 18.40 3.23
CA SER A 163 3.26 18.06 4.64
C SER A 163 2.11 18.63 5.47
N ARG A 164 1.27 17.79 6.05
CA ARG A 164 0.22 18.23 7.00
C ARG A 164 0.83 18.56 8.37
N GLY A 165 1.57 19.66 8.44
CA GLY A 165 2.06 20.23 9.71
C GLY A 165 2.99 19.32 10.51
N LYS A 166 3.34 19.73 11.74
CA LYS A 166 4.09 18.91 12.68
C LYS A 166 3.17 17.83 13.27
N GLY A 167 3.39 16.57 12.90
CA GLY A 167 2.84 15.40 13.59
C GLY A 167 3.94 14.64 14.34
N GLU A 168 3.59 13.91 15.39
CA GLU A 168 4.51 13.03 16.11
C GLU A 168 4.13 11.55 15.87
N VAL A 169 5.13 10.68 15.80
CA VAL A 169 4.96 9.23 15.72
C VAL A 169 5.34 8.65 17.07
N LEU A 170 4.35 8.17 17.82
CA LEU A 170 4.56 7.47 19.09
C LEU A 170 4.65 5.98 18.82
N SER A 171 5.82 5.39 19.02
CA SER A 171 6.02 3.93 18.96
C SER A 171 6.06 3.36 20.37
N MET A 172 5.11 2.48 20.70
CA MET A 172 5.13 1.74 21.96
C MET A 172 6.11 0.56 21.84
N ALA A 173 7.04 0.43 22.80
CA ALA A 173 7.88 -0.77 22.90
C ALA A 173 7.02 -1.99 23.25
N LYS A 174 7.22 -3.11 22.54
CA LYS A 174 6.41 -4.34 22.71
C LYS A 174 6.57 -4.97 24.09
N GLU A 175 7.69 -4.73 24.75
CA GLU A 175 7.91 -5.16 26.12
C GLU A 175 8.20 -3.93 26.96
N PRO A 176 7.46 -3.71 28.07
CA PRO A 176 7.86 -2.71 29.02
C PRO A 176 9.26 -3.06 29.51
N PRO A 177 10.21 -2.11 29.56
CA PRO A 177 11.53 -2.39 30.08
C PRO A 177 11.41 -3.04 31.46
N THR A 178 11.85 -4.30 31.57
CA THR A 178 11.78 -5.12 32.78
C THR A 178 12.84 -4.64 33.76
N GLY A 179 12.59 -3.50 34.41
CA GLY A 179 13.43 -2.94 35.46
C GLY A 179 12.71 -3.03 36.80
N LYS A 180 13.10 -3.98 37.65
CA LYS A 180 12.65 -3.99 39.05
C LYS A 180 13.62 -3.15 39.89
N TYR A 181 13.25 -1.91 40.17
CA TYR A 181 13.97 -1.08 41.14
C TYR A 181 13.44 -1.34 42.54
N THR A 182 14.33 -1.64 43.49
CA THR A 182 13.99 -1.81 44.91
C THR A 182 14.67 -0.71 45.70
N TRP A 183 13.86 0.15 46.32
CA TRP A 183 14.33 1.17 47.25
C TRP A 183 13.88 0.80 48.67
N LYS A 184 14.82 0.87 49.61
CA LYS A 184 14.59 0.55 51.02
C LYS A 184 14.40 1.84 51.81
N ILE A 185 13.22 1.99 52.39
CA ILE A 185 12.91 3.06 53.32
C ILE A 185 13.43 2.65 54.70
N VAL A 186 14.34 3.45 55.25
CA VAL A 186 14.93 3.21 56.58
C VAL A 186 14.18 4.06 57.60
N ASN A 187 13.95 3.54 58.81
CA ASN A 187 13.25 4.24 59.90
C ASN A 187 11.80 4.67 59.58
N PHE A 188 11.03 3.77 58.95
CA PHE A 188 9.62 4.00 58.59
C PHE A 188 8.75 4.62 59.70
N SER A 189 9.01 4.25 60.97
CA SER A 189 8.27 4.75 62.14
C SER A 189 8.53 6.21 62.52
N LYS A 190 9.46 6.90 61.83
CA LYS A 190 9.84 8.30 62.09
C LYS A 190 9.53 9.23 60.91
N LEU A 191 8.84 8.73 59.89
CA LEU A 191 8.45 9.53 58.73
C LEU A 191 7.39 10.55 59.16
N ASP A 192 7.61 11.81 58.77
CA ASP A 192 6.62 12.89 58.89
C ASP A 192 5.68 12.88 57.67
N GLU A 193 4.73 13.82 57.59
CA GLU A 193 3.79 13.91 56.46
C GLU A 193 4.46 14.30 55.12
N LYS A 194 5.80 14.38 55.06
CA LYS A 194 6.51 14.80 53.86
C LYS A 194 6.81 13.61 52.95
N PRO A 195 6.71 13.80 51.62
CA PRO A 195 7.09 12.77 50.67
C PRO A 195 8.59 12.46 50.77
N GLU A 196 8.91 11.17 50.91
CA GLU A 196 10.27 10.68 50.70
C GLU A 196 10.46 10.32 49.23
N GLU A 197 11.54 10.83 48.63
CA GLU A 197 11.86 10.58 47.23
C GLU A 197 12.96 9.51 47.11
N SER A 198 12.75 8.55 46.21
CA SER A 198 13.78 7.59 45.86
C SER A 198 14.88 8.26 45.03
N PRO A 199 16.12 7.75 45.07
CA PRO A 199 17.12 8.11 44.07
C PRO A 199 16.62 7.89 42.64
N LEU A 200 17.08 8.73 41.71
CA LEU A 200 16.81 8.55 40.29
C LEU A 200 17.36 7.19 39.82
N PHE A 201 16.52 6.42 39.13
CA PHE A 201 16.88 5.16 38.51
C PHE A 201 16.52 5.14 37.04
N ARG A 202 17.25 4.36 36.24
CA ARG A 202 17.03 4.24 34.80
C ARG A 202 16.32 2.92 34.49
N THR A 203 15.26 3.00 33.69
CA THR A 203 14.56 1.84 33.16
C THR A 203 14.26 2.09 31.68
N GLY A 204 14.91 1.32 30.80
CA GLY A 204 14.98 1.65 29.37
C GLY A 204 15.74 2.96 29.14
N ASP A 205 15.27 3.77 28.19
CA ASP A 205 15.85 5.09 27.86
C ASP A 205 15.35 6.25 28.76
N HIS A 206 14.59 5.92 29.80
CA HIS A 206 13.92 6.90 30.67
C HIS A 206 14.50 6.89 32.09
N GLN A 207 14.51 8.06 32.73
CA GLN A 207 14.87 8.25 34.14
C GLN A 207 13.60 8.40 34.99
N TRP A 208 13.56 7.70 36.11
CA TRP A 208 12.42 7.58 37.00
C TRP A 208 12.85 7.86 38.44
N TYR A 209 11.94 8.37 39.26
CA TYR A 209 12.03 8.34 40.72
C TYR A 209 10.64 8.03 41.27
N GLY A 210 10.57 7.33 42.40
CA GLY A 210 9.34 7.12 43.13
C GLY A 210 9.27 8.06 44.32
N TYR A 211 8.07 8.39 44.79
CA TYR A 211 7.87 9.06 46.06
C TYR A 211 6.95 8.21 46.95
N PHE A 212 7.20 8.24 48.25
CA PHE A 212 6.44 7.52 49.26
C PHE A 212 5.91 8.49 50.31
N ILE A 213 4.62 8.39 50.62
CA ILE A 213 3.91 9.22 51.60
C ILE A 213 3.10 8.25 52.47
N ILE A 214 3.05 8.48 53.79
CA ILE A 214 2.23 7.69 54.74
C ILE A 214 0.80 8.24 54.79
#